data_AF-A0A968ZGC9-F1
#
_entry.id   AF-A0A968ZGC9-F1
#
_cell.length_a   1.000
_cell.length_b   1.000
_cell.length_c   1.000
_cell.angle_alpha   90.00
_cell.angle_beta   90.00
_cell.angle_gamma   90.00
#
_symmetry.space_group_name_H-M   'P 1'
#
loop_
_entity.id
_entity.type
_entity.pdbx_description
1 polymer ?
#
loop_
_entity_poly.entity_id
_entity_poly.type
_entity_poly.pdbx_seq_one_letter_code
_entity_poly.pdbx_strand_id
1 'polypeptide(L)'
;MSDRKTRDELGQTEEAITQVVQRLQKAVEFSRQIGAGNYQVQLDHAESDVLMEELVNMRNKLKATATSEAGRLWVSEGLKAFNELVRVQHHQSESAWHSSLAALTKYAGANQSALFLLNPERELHAVAAFAWDRHKRLDRSFATGEGLVGQCWLERETLFITDLPDEYTLIRSGLGAAPPRSLVLIPLINNDECFGVLEVAFLAHVPADAVPYLEECARLMALQQTSQTTEQRTQNLLEEATRLRAKSEEKEAQLREQVQELEQFQLRQEAEIMELRRELTEAKRIQSWQRRTAGSKEAPLFNLS
;
A
#
# COMPACT_ATOMS: atom_id res chain seq x y z
N MET A 1 -36.42 79.61 -28.75
CA MET A 1 -36.21 78.71 -27.59
C MET A 1 -36.01 77.25 -27.99
N SER A 2 -36.64 76.74 -29.05
CA SER A 2 -36.45 75.35 -29.53
C SER A 2 -35.01 75.02 -29.95
N ASP A 3 -34.38 75.90 -30.74
CA ASP A 3 -33.09 75.64 -31.40
C ASP A 3 -31.88 75.52 -30.44
N ARG A 4 -31.96 76.22 -29.30
CA ARG A 4 -30.91 76.18 -28.26
C ARG A 4 -30.99 74.92 -27.39
N LYS A 5 -32.20 74.35 -27.26
CA LYS A 5 -32.46 73.13 -26.50
C LYS A 5 -32.08 71.88 -27.30
N THR A 6 -32.39 71.88 -28.60
CA THR A 6 -31.99 70.82 -29.54
C THR A 6 -30.47 70.72 -29.69
N ARG A 7 -29.75 71.85 -29.64
CA ARG A 7 -28.29 71.89 -29.70
C ARG A 7 -27.60 71.34 -28.44
N ASP A 8 -28.26 71.48 -27.29
CA ASP A 8 -27.81 70.96 -25.99
C ASP A 8 -28.08 69.45 -25.86
N GLU A 9 -29.25 69.01 -26.32
CA GLU A 9 -29.62 67.59 -26.40
C GLU A 9 -28.69 66.82 -27.36
N LEU A 10 -28.32 67.41 -28.50
CA LEU A 10 -27.35 66.82 -29.44
C LEU A 10 -25.94 66.70 -28.82
N GLY A 11 -25.47 67.72 -28.10
CA GLY A 11 -24.17 67.67 -27.42
C GLY A 11 -24.11 66.58 -26.35
N GLN A 12 -25.17 66.41 -25.56
CA GLN A 12 -25.28 65.33 -24.57
C GLN A 12 -25.29 63.94 -25.22
N THR A 13 -25.92 63.78 -26.38
CA THR A 13 -25.90 62.50 -27.11
C THR A 13 -24.51 62.17 -27.66
N GLU A 14 -23.75 63.17 -28.13
CA GLU A 14 -22.41 62.98 -28.66
C GLU A 14 -21.41 62.58 -27.57
N GLU A 15 -21.51 63.19 -26.39
CA GLU A 15 -20.74 62.79 -25.20
C GLU A 15 -21.09 61.38 -24.74
N ALA A 16 -22.39 61.03 -24.67
CA ALA A 16 -22.83 59.69 -24.28
C ALA A 16 -22.35 58.60 -25.24
N ILE A 17 -22.41 58.86 -26.57
CA ILE A 17 -21.88 57.94 -27.59
C ILE A 17 -20.37 57.78 -27.42
N THR A 18 -19.65 58.87 -27.20
CA THR A 18 -18.20 58.84 -27.01
C THR A 18 -17.81 58.01 -25.78
N GLN A 19 -18.53 58.16 -24.67
CA GLN A 19 -18.33 57.35 -23.47
C GLN A 19 -18.60 55.85 -23.72
N VAL A 20 -19.67 55.51 -24.43
CA VAL A 20 -19.98 54.11 -24.78
C VAL A 20 -18.90 53.51 -25.67
N VAL A 21 -18.43 54.23 -26.68
CA VAL A 21 -17.34 53.78 -27.56
C VAL A 21 -16.05 53.53 -26.76
N GLN A 22 -15.69 54.43 -25.84
CA GLN A 22 -14.52 54.25 -24.98
C GLN A 22 -14.64 53.03 -24.06
N ARG A 23 -15.82 52.80 -23.47
CA ARG A 23 -16.08 51.61 -22.64
C ARG A 23 -15.97 50.32 -23.44
N LEU A 24 -16.53 50.29 -24.65
CA LEU A 24 -16.41 49.13 -25.54
C LEU A 24 -14.97 48.86 -25.98
N GLN A 25 -14.20 49.91 -26.28
CA GLN A 25 -12.77 49.77 -26.59
C GLN A 25 -11.98 49.18 -25.42
N LYS A 26 -12.24 49.65 -24.18
CA LYS A 26 -11.63 49.09 -22.97
C LYS A 26 -12.01 47.62 -22.77
N ALA A 27 -13.29 47.27 -22.98
CA ALA A 27 -13.76 45.89 -22.87
C ALA A 27 -13.11 44.96 -23.92
N VAL A 28 -12.97 45.42 -25.17
CA VAL A 28 -12.28 44.68 -26.23
C VAL A 28 -10.81 44.44 -25.88
N GLU A 29 -10.10 45.47 -25.40
CA GLU A 29 -8.70 45.34 -25.00
C GLU A 29 -8.57 44.38 -23.80
N PHE A 30 -9.44 44.48 -22.81
CA PHE A 30 -9.47 43.56 -21.67
C PHE A 30 -9.73 42.11 -22.11
N SER A 31 -10.70 41.88 -23.00
CA SER A 31 -10.96 40.56 -23.58
C SER A 31 -9.78 40.02 -24.37
N ARG A 32 -9.03 40.89 -25.07
CA ARG A 32 -7.84 40.51 -25.83
C ARG A 32 -6.70 40.08 -24.89
N GLN A 33 -6.51 40.78 -23.78
CA GLN A 33 -5.52 40.42 -22.76
C GLN A 33 -5.85 39.06 -22.12
N ILE A 34 -7.13 38.81 -21.81
CA ILE A 34 -7.59 37.49 -21.32
C ILE A 34 -7.32 36.40 -22.36
N GLY A 35 -7.67 36.65 -23.63
CA GLY A 35 -7.42 35.71 -24.72
C GLY A 35 -5.94 35.42 -24.99
N ALA A 36 -5.04 36.35 -24.61
CA ALA A 36 -3.59 36.16 -24.65
C ALA A 36 -3.02 35.43 -23.40
N GLY A 37 -3.86 35.01 -22.46
CA GLY A 37 -3.47 34.31 -21.23
C GLY A 37 -3.02 35.24 -20.09
N ASN A 38 -3.18 36.56 -20.21
CA ASN A 38 -2.80 37.50 -19.18
C ASN A 38 -3.95 37.73 -18.18
N TYR A 39 -4.02 36.88 -17.16
CA TYR A 39 -5.06 36.95 -16.13
C TYR A 39 -4.75 37.90 -14.96
N GLN A 40 -3.61 38.61 -15.00
CA GLN A 40 -3.20 39.51 -13.92
C GLN A 40 -3.63 40.96 -14.13
N VAL A 41 -4.19 41.29 -15.29
CA VAL A 41 -4.65 42.64 -15.62
C VAL A 41 -5.69 43.10 -14.60
N GLN A 42 -5.40 44.19 -13.89
CA GLN A 42 -6.32 44.86 -12.99
C GLN A 42 -7.11 45.91 -13.77
N LEU A 43 -8.41 45.97 -13.52
CA LEU A 43 -9.28 47.02 -14.04
C LEU A 43 -9.50 48.06 -12.95
N ASP A 44 -9.44 49.32 -13.35
CA ASP A 44 -9.73 50.43 -12.46
C ASP A 44 -11.24 50.48 -12.15
N HIS A 45 -11.61 50.50 -10.87
CA HIS A 45 -12.99 50.25 -10.43
C HIS A 45 -13.94 51.45 -10.64
N ALA A 46 -13.41 52.58 -11.11
CA ALA A 46 -14.15 53.83 -11.27
C ALA A 46 -15.19 53.82 -12.41
N GLU A 47 -15.17 52.81 -13.30
CA GLU A 47 -16.06 52.71 -14.47
C GLU A 47 -16.66 51.29 -14.67
N SER A 48 -17.02 50.60 -13.58
CA SER A 48 -17.63 49.27 -13.66
C SER A 48 -19.09 49.36 -14.13
N ASP A 49 -19.39 48.72 -15.25
CA ASP A 49 -20.73 48.45 -15.79
C ASP A 49 -20.93 46.94 -15.85
N VAL A 50 -22.16 46.46 -15.99
CA VAL A 50 -22.53 45.02 -15.98
C VAL A 50 -21.66 44.21 -16.94
N LEU A 51 -21.35 44.73 -18.13
CA LEU A 51 -20.47 44.06 -19.09
C LEU A 51 -19.04 43.90 -18.56
N MET A 52 -18.51 44.90 -17.87
CA MET A 52 -17.17 44.85 -17.30
C MET A 52 -17.11 43.90 -16.11
N GLU A 53 -18.15 43.86 -15.29
CA GLU A 53 -18.29 42.89 -14.18
C GLU A 53 -18.31 41.44 -14.70
N GLU A 54 -19.08 41.17 -15.76
CA GLU A 54 -19.12 39.84 -16.37
C GLU A 54 -17.78 39.42 -16.98
N LEU A 55 -17.05 40.35 -17.61
CA LEU A 55 -15.70 40.07 -18.11
C LEU A 55 -14.71 39.80 -16.98
N VAL A 56 -14.81 40.53 -15.86
CA VAL A 56 -14.01 40.27 -14.65
C VAL A 56 -14.32 38.88 -14.07
N ASN A 57 -15.60 38.52 -13.99
CA ASN A 57 -16.03 37.20 -13.55
C ASN A 57 -15.50 36.09 -14.47
N MET A 58 -15.57 36.29 -15.79
CA MET A 58 -15.00 35.38 -16.79
C MET A 58 -13.49 35.24 -16.62
N ARG A 59 -12.74 36.36 -16.50
CA ARG A 59 -11.28 36.33 -16.23
C ARG A 59 -10.96 35.53 -14.99
N ASN A 60 -11.68 35.77 -13.88
CA ASN A 60 -11.43 35.10 -12.62
C ASN A 60 -11.70 33.59 -12.73
N LYS A 61 -12.77 33.19 -13.43
CA LYS A 61 -13.04 31.77 -13.74
C LYS A 61 -11.93 31.16 -14.60
N LEU A 62 -11.53 31.81 -15.68
CA LEU A 62 -10.45 31.33 -16.56
C LEU A 62 -9.11 31.24 -15.83
N LYS A 63 -8.79 32.21 -14.97
CA LYS A 63 -7.60 32.19 -14.10
C LYS A 63 -7.63 31.00 -13.16
N ALA A 64 -8.77 30.75 -12.51
CA ALA A 64 -8.94 29.62 -11.60
C ALA A 64 -8.81 28.29 -12.36
N THR A 65 -9.44 28.16 -13.53
CA THR A 65 -9.30 26.99 -14.40
C THR A 65 -7.85 26.76 -14.82
N ALA A 66 -7.17 27.80 -15.34
CA ALA A 66 -5.78 27.69 -15.78
C ALA A 66 -4.83 27.35 -14.61
N THR A 67 -5.05 27.91 -13.43
CA THR A 67 -4.25 27.60 -12.23
C THR A 67 -4.49 26.15 -11.78
N SER A 68 -5.74 25.70 -11.79
CA SER A 68 -6.08 24.30 -11.45
C SER A 68 -5.53 23.31 -12.49
N GLU A 69 -5.57 23.65 -13.77
CA GLU A 69 -4.97 22.84 -14.83
C GLU A 69 -3.45 22.75 -14.69
N ALA A 70 -2.79 23.88 -14.41
CA ALA A 70 -1.35 23.90 -14.14
C ALA A 70 -0.98 23.03 -12.93
N GLY A 71 -1.74 23.13 -11.82
CA GLY A 71 -1.55 22.28 -10.65
C GLY A 71 -1.74 20.79 -10.95
N ARG A 72 -2.80 20.43 -11.69
CA ARG A 72 -3.04 19.04 -12.14
C ARG A 72 -1.93 18.51 -13.02
N LEU A 73 -1.41 19.32 -13.95
CA LEU A 73 -0.30 18.94 -14.81
C LEU A 73 0.97 18.72 -14.00
N TRP A 74 1.26 19.62 -13.06
CA TRP A 74 2.39 19.50 -12.14
C TRP A 74 2.31 18.20 -11.32
N VAL A 75 1.17 17.92 -10.69
CA VAL A 75 0.94 16.66 -9.96
C VAL A 75 1.15 15.46 -10.90
N SER A 76 0.59 15.48 -12.10
CA SER A 76 0.73 14.40 -13.10
C SER A 76 2.19 14.15 -13.50
N GLU A 77 2.97 15.20 -13.73
CA GLU A 77 4.39 15.11 -14.07
C GLU A 77 5.22 14.55 -12.92
N GLY A 78 4.99 15.06 -11.70
CA GLY A 78 5.64 14.55 -10.49
C GLY A 78 5.37 13.07 -10.28
N LEU A 79 4.13 12.63 -10.47
CA LEU A 79 3.73 11.24 -10.31
C LEU A 79 4.33 10.33 -11.36
N LYS A 80 4.45 10.78 -12.62
CA LYS A 80 5.17 10.00 -13.65
C LYS A 80 6.60 9.72 -13.21
N ALA A 81 7.33 10.74 -12.76
CA ALA A 81 8.71 10.59 -12.29
C ALA A 81 8.79 9.68 -11.05
N PHE A 82 7.86 9.83 -10.11
CA PHE A 82 7.82 9.01 -8.89
C PHE A 82 7.49 7.53 -9.18
N ASN A 83 6.52 7.26 -10.07
CA ASN A 83 6.09 5.91 -10.42
C ASN A 83 7.19 5.12 -11.14
N GLU A 84 7.96 5.75 -12.02
CA GLU A 84 9.13 5.12 -12.64
C GLU A 84 10.18 4.71 -11.59
N LEU A 85 10.42 5.56 -10.59
CA LEU A 85 11.34 5.26 -9.49
C LEU A 85 10.88 4.06 -8.65
N VAL A 86 9.59 4.03 -8.30
CA VAL A 86 8.98 2.94 -7.53
C VAL A 86 9.00 1.62 -8.31
N ARG A 87 8.76 1.67 -9.63
CA ARG A 87 8.72 0.47 -10.50
C ARG A 87 10.08 -0.21 -10.69
N VAL A 88 11.15 0.57 -10.86
CA VAL A 88 12.50 0.03 -11.07
C VAL A 88 13.02 -0.71 -9.82
N GLN A 89 12.46 -0.41 -8.66
CA GLN A 89 12.84 -1.01 -7.38
C GLN A 89 12.06 -2.31 -7.14
N HIS A 90 12.49 -3.39 -7.79
CA HIS A 90 11.88 -4.73 -7.65
C HIS A 90 11.94 -5.31 -6.23
N HIS A 91 12.84 -4.82 -5.38
CA HIS A 91 12.94 -5.21 -3.98
C HIS A 91 12.81 -3.97 -3.09
N GLN A 92 11.80 -3.95 -2.22
CA GLN A 92 11.66 -2.92 -1.18
C GLN A 92 12.72 -3.13 -0.10
N SER A 93 13.92 -2.66 -0.41
CA SER A 93 14.94 -2.43 0.61
C SER A 93 14.71 -1.08 1.27
N GLU A 94 15.30 -0.87 2.44
CA GLU A 94 15.39 0.46 3.04
C GLU A 94 15.92 1.52 2.05
N SER A 95 16.85 1.13 1.17
CA SER A 95 17.41 2.04 0.15
C SER A 95 16.41 2.43 -0.94
N ALA A 96 15.47 1.55 -1.28
CA ALA A 96 14.39 1.81 -2.22
C ALA A 96 13.47 2.90 -1.65
N TRP A 97 12.96 2.68 -0.44
CA TRP A 97 12.14 3.65 0.28
C TRP A 97 12.86 4.98 0.51
N HIS A 98 14.13 4.95 0.88
CA HIS A 98 14.93 6.17 1.03
C HIS A 98 15.01 6.99 -0.26
N SER A 99 15.19 6.33 -1.41
CA SER A 99 15.27 6.99 -2.72
C SER A 99 13.92 7.58 -3.14
N SER A 100 12.83 6.86 -2.88
CA SER A 100 11.46 7.33 -3.12
C SER A 100 11.11 8.54 -2.25
N LEU A 101 11.44 8.49 -0.96
CA LEU A 101 11.31 9.62 -0.04
C LEU A 101 12.16 10.82 -0.49
N ALA A 102 13.39 10.60 -0.93
CA ALA A 102 14.24 11.68 -1.43
C ALA A 102 13.64 12.37 -2.66
N ALA A 103 13.07 11.60 -3.59
CA ALA A 103 12.46 12.12 -4.80
C ALA A 103 11.20 12.94 -4.50
N LEU A 104 10.25 12.38 -3.73
CA LEU A 104 9.01 13.10 -3.39
C LEU A 104 9.27 14.34 -2.54
N THR A 105 10.22 14.27 -1.59
CA THR A 105 10.54 15.42 -0.72
C THR A 105 11.07 16.57 -1.54
N LYS A 106 12.01 16.29 -2.46
CA LYS A 106 12.59 17.31 -3.34
C LYS A 106 11.56 17.89 -4.30
N TYR A 107 10.72 17.05 -4.89
CA TYR A 107 9.70 17.50 -5.84
C TYR A 107 8.64 18.37 -5.15
N ALA A 108 8.17 17.96 -3.97
CA ALA A 108 7.20 18.72 -3.19
C ALA A 108 7.76 20.03 -2.58
N GLY A 109 9.06 20.28 -2.67
CA GLY A 109 9.71 21.42 -2.01
C GLY A 109 9.78 21.28 -0.47
N ALA A 110 9.69 20.07 0.03
CA ALA A 110 9.80 19.75 1.45
C ALA A 110 11.27 19.64 1.90
N ASN A 111 11.49 19.57 3.21
CA ASN A 111 12.84 19.52 3.80
C ASN A 111 13.17 18.15 4.38
N GLN A 112 12.19 17.46 4.96
CA GLN A 112 12.36 16.13 5.54
C GLN A 112 11.13 15.28 5.26
N SER A 113 11.34 13.97 5.22
CA SER A 113 10.25 13.02 5.24
C SER A 113 10.65 11.72 5.94
N ALA A 114 9.64 11.02 6.44
CA ALA A 114 9.78 9.71 7.05
C ALA A 114 8.60 8.83 6.63
N LEU A 115 8.91 7.55 6.43
CA LEU A 115 7.90 6.53 6.16
C LEU A 115 7.81 5.60 7.37
N PHE A 116 6.61 5.47 7.90
CA PHE A 116 6.27 4.55 8.96
C PHE A 116 5.38 3.46 8.40
N LEU A 117 5.73 2.19 8.61
CA LEU A 117 4.90 1.05 8.20
C LEU A 117 4.43 0.28 9.43
N LEU A 118 3.21 -0.25 9.35
CA LEU A 118 2.61 -1.09 10.38
C LEU A 118 3.24 -2.48 10.34
N ASN A 119 3.74 -2.94 11.49
CA ASN A 119 4.25 -4.29 11.65
C ASN A 119 3.14 -5.28 12.09
N PRO A 120 3.41 -6.59 12.14
CA PRO A 120 2.47 -7.60 12.65
C PRO A 120 2.02 -7.38 14.11
N GLU A 121 2.86 -6.74 14.93
CA GLU A 121 2.58 -6.40 16.33
C GLU A 121 1.67 -5.17 16.50
N ARG A 122 1.23 -4.55 15.40
CA ARG A 122 0.39 -3.33 15.35
C ARG A 122 1.10 -2.08 15.89
N GLU A 123 2.39 -1.99 15.67
CA GLU A 123 3.21 -0.80 15.90
C GLU A 123 3.68 -0.20 14.57
N LEU A 124 3.78 1.13 14.52
CA LEU A 124 4.27 1.89 13.37
C LEU A 124 5.77 2.11 13.50
N HIS A 125 6.55 1.49 12.62
CA HIS A 125 8.01 1.57 12.64
C HIS A 125 8.54 2.45 11.51
N ALA A 126 9.52 3.30 11.82
CA ALA A 126 10.24 4.05 10.80
C ALA A 126 11.05 3.10 9.91
N VAL A 127 10.61 2.90 8.66
CA VAL A 127 11.30 2.02 7.70
C VAL A 127 12.27 2.78 6.82
N ALA A 128 12.07 4.08 6.63
CA ALA A 128 12.97 4.94 5.90
C ALA A 128 12.74 6.41 6.27
N ALA A 129 13.78 7.21 6.07
CA ALA A 129 13.70 8.66 6.26
C ALA A 129 14.68 9.39 5.36
N PHE A 130 14.28 10.56 4.88
CA PHE A 130 15.12 11.47 4.12
C PHE A 130 15.41 12.75 4.93
N ALA A 131 16.68 13.13 4.99
CA ALA A 131 17.19 14.29 5.73
C ALA A 131 16.84 14.31 7.24
N TRP A 132 16.43 13.18 7.81
CA TRP A 132 16.21 12.99 9.25
C TRP A 132 17.50 12.48 9.93
N ASP A 133 17.72 12.87 11.18
CA ASP A 133 18.91 12.51 11.96
C ASP A 133 19.05 10.98 12.08
N ARG A 134 20.15 10.44 11.55
CA ARG A 134 20.39 9.00 11.46
C ARG A 134 20.44 8.33 12.83
N HIS A 135 20.81 9.07 13.89
CA HIS A 135 20.86 8.55 15.26
C HIS A 135 19.47 8.44 15.93
N LYS A 136 18.46 9.21 15.48
CA LYS A 136 17.09 9.14 16.02
C LYS A 136 16.17 8.19 15.25
N ARG A 137 16.64 7.68 14.11
CA ARG A 137 15.88 6.87 13.15
C ARG A 137 15.72 5.39 13.56
N LEU A 138 16.67 4.86 14.33
CA LEU A 138 16.83 3.40 14.48
C LEU A 138 15.90 2.72 15.50
N ASP A 139 15.25 3.46 16.40
CA ASP A 139 14.44 2.87 17.50
C ASP A 139 13.06 3.53 17.70
N ARG A 140 12.52 4.25 16.71
CA ARG A 140 11.18 4.83 16.84
C ARG A 140 10.11 3.88 16.33
N SER A 141 9.46 3.20 17.27
CA SER A 141 8.13 2.64 17.08
C SER A 141 7.09 3.50 17.79
N PHE A 142 5.88 3.54 17.24
CA PHE A 142 4.73 4.21 17.84
C PHE A 142 3.58 3.22 17.89
N ALA A 143 2.91 3.12 19.03
CA ALA A 143 1.65 2.39 19.08
C ALA A 143 0.59 3.08 18.21
N THR A 144 -0.39 2.33 17.72
CA THR A 144 -1.56 2.93 17.04
C THR A 144 -2.26 3.92 17.99
N GLY A 145 -2.50 5.15 17.52
CA GLY A 145 -3.03 6.25 18.35
C GLY A 145 -2.00 7.01 19.18
N GLU A 146 -0.71 6.62 19.17
CA GLU A 146 0.37 7.34 19.84
C GLU A 146 0.98 8.42 18.94
N GLY A 147 1.02 9.65 19.43
CA GLY A 147 1.55 10.80 18.70
C GLY A 147 0.78 11.09 17.41
N LEU A 148 1.31 12.01 16.61
CA LEU A 148 0.66 12.43 15.36
C LEU A 148 0.64 11.31 14.32
N VAL A 149 1.70 10.49 14.27
CA VAL A 149 1.82 9.34 13.37
C VAL A 149 0.75 8.30 13.70
N GLY A 150 0.61 7.91 14.97
CA GLY A 150 -0.42 6.98 15.40
C GLY A 150 -1.83 7.53 15.25
N GLN A 151 -2.04 8.84 15.47
CA GLN A 151 -3.33 9.49 15.25
C GLN A 151 -3.73 9.51 13.76
N CYS A 152 -2.81 9.89 12.87
CA CYS A 152 -3.05 9.86 11.42
C CYS A 152 -3.42 8.45 10.94
N TRP A 153 -2.72 7.43 11.44
CA TRP A 153 -3.05 6.04 11.13
C TRP A 153 -4.45 5.64 11.62
N LEU A 154 -4.84 6.08 12.82
CA LEU A 154 -6.13 5.76 13.45
C LEU A 154 -7.30 6.45 12.73
N GLU A 155 -7.15 7.74 12.44
CA GLU A 155 -8.18 8.56 11.80
C GLU A 155 -8.31 8.27 10.31
N ARG A 156 -7.24 7.77 9.67
CA ARG A 156 -7.19 7.50 8.22
C ARG A 156 -7.43 8.77 7.38
N GLU A 157 -7.04 9.91 7.93
CA GLU A 157 -7.14 11.22 7.30
C GLU A 157 -5.78 11.91 7.24
N THR A 158 -5.57 12.72 6.21
CA THR A 158 -4.38 13.54 6.07
C THR A 158 -4.40 14.63 7.15
N LEU A 159 -3.39 14.65 8.03
CA LEU A 159 -3.24 15.68 9.05
C LEU A 159 -2.32 16.79 8.55
N PHE A 160 -2.80 18.04 8.66
CA PHE A 160 -2.04 19.24 8.31
C PHE A 160 -1.84 20.11 9.55
N ILE A 161 -0.58 20.34 9.92
CA ILE A 161 -0.24 21.01 11.17
C ILE A 161 0.74 22.14 10.88
N THR A 162 0.36 23.36 11.24
CA THR A 162 1.14 24.59 11.03
C THR A 162 1.64 25.23 12.31
N ASP A 163 1.11 24.83 13.45
CA ASP A 163 1.47 25.34 14.77
C ASP A 163 2.13 24.21 15.57
N LEU A 164 3.42 24.01 15.33
CA LEU A 164 4.23 22.98 15.97
C LEU A 164 5.00 23.60 17.14
N PRO A 165 5.04 22.96 18.31
CA PRO A 165 5.93 23.38 19.39
C PRO A 165 7.39 23.38 18.92
N ASP A 166 8.17 24.39 19.35
CA ASP A 166 9.59 24.55 18.98
C ASP A 166 10.47 23.32 19.29
N GLU A 167 10.02 22.48 20.23
CA GLU A 167 10.71 21.29 20.72
C GLU A 167 10.30 19.98 20.01
N TYR A 168 9.31 20.02 19.10
CA TYR A 168 8.72 18.81 18.51
C TYR A 168 9.72 18.01 17.65
N THR A 169 10.31 18.66 16.66
CA THR A 169 11.40 18.10 15.84
C THR A 169 12.26 19.21 15.25
N LEU A 170 13.52 18.90 14.95
CA LEU A 170 14.48 19.87 14.43
C LEU A 170 15.03 19.41 13.08
N ILE A 171 14.93 20.30 12.10
CA ILE A 171 15.62 20.17 10.82
C ILE A 171 17.04 20.68 11.00
N ARG A 172 18.00 19.77 10.91
CA ARG A 172 19.43 20.05 11.15
C ARG A 172 20.20 20.18 9.85
N SER A 173 21.13 21.12 9.84
CA SER A 173 22.15 21.30 8.82
C SER A 173 23.52 21.42 9.49
N GLY A 174 24.60 21.37 8.69
CA GLY A 174 25.94 21.67 9.20
C GLY A 174 26.11 23.11 9.69
N LEU A 175 25.13 23.99 9.42
CA LEU A 175 25.16 25.41 9.77
C LEU A 175 24.27 25.75 10.98
N GLY A 176 23.37 24.85 11.39
CA GLY A 176 22.39 25.12 12.45
C GLY A 176 21.17 24.21 12.39
N ALA A 177 20.20 24.47 13.26
CA ALA A 177 18.95 23.71 13.35
C ALA A 177 17.74 24.65 13.45
N ALA A 178 16.61 24.26 12.85
CA ALA A 178 15.36 25.02 12.94
C ALA A 178 14.16 24.06 13.05
N PRO A 179 13.11 24.41 13.81
CA PRO A 179 11.86 23.65 13.81
C PRO A 179 11.13 23.83 12.46
N PRO A 180 10.40 22.80 11.98
CA PRO A 180 9.55 22.95 10.80
C PRO A 180 8.39 23.91 11.07
N ARG A 181 7.95 24.63 10.03
CA ARG A 181 6.78 25.50 10.06
C ARG A 181 5.49 24.78 9.71
N SER A 182 5.60 23.66 9.01
CA SER A 182 4.44 22.85 8.64
C SER A 182 4.81 21.38 8.57
N LEU A 183 3.87 20.53 8.98
CA LEU A 183 3.98 19.09 8.97
C LEU A 183 2.72 18.52 8.33
N VAL A 184 2.93 17.58 7.41
CA VAL A 184 1.86 16.85 6.73
C VAL A 184 2.04 15.37 7.04
N LEU A 185 1.00 14.73 7.58
CA LEU A 185 0.97 13.30 7.80
C LEU A 185 -0.10 12.70 6.92
N ILE A 186 0.25 11.67 6.15
CA ILE A 186 -0.60 11.10 5.12
C ILE A 186 -0.68 9.60 5.34
N PRO A 187 -1.89 9.03 5.53
CA PRO A 187 -2.04 7.60 5.73
C PRO A 187 -1.83 6.85 4.40
N LEU A 188 -1.12 5.73 4.44
CA LEU A 188 -0.91 4.85 3.28
C LEU A 188 -2.09 3.89 3.16
N ILE A 189 -3.14 4.29 2.44
CA ILE A 189 -4.38 3.53 2.33
C ILE A 189 -4.50 2.87 0.95
N ASN A 190 -4.84 1.58 0.94
CA ASN A 190 -5.28 0.86 -0.25
C ASN A 190 -6.37 -0.16 0.13
N ASN A 191 -7.49 -0.19 -0.61
CA ASN A 191 -8.64 -1.07 -0.34
C ASN A 191 -9.10 -1.10 1.14
N ASP A 192 -9.28 0.07 1.75
CA ASP A 192 -9.67 0.26 3.17
C ASP A 192 -8.68 -0.27 4.22
N GLU A 193 -7.49 -0.70 3.80
CA GLU A 193 -6.39 -1.10 4.67
C GLU A 193 -5.35 0.02 4.75
N CYS A 194 -4.95 0.41 5.97
CA CYS A 194 -3.94 1.43 6.23
C CYS A 194 -2.62 0.74 6.61
N PHE A 195 -1.65 0.81 5.72
CA PHE A 195 -0.37 0.13 5.84
C PHE A 195 0.67 0.92 6.64
N GLY A 196 0.41 2.20 6.89
CA GLY A 196 1.41 3.09 7.47
C GLY A 196 1.08 4.56 7.32
N VAL A 197 2.06 5.41 7.58
CA VAL A 197 1.95 6.87 7.48
C VAL A 197 3.22 7.45 6.86
N LEU A 198 3.03 8.37 5.92
CA LEU A 198 4.07 9.23 5.36
C LEU A 198 4.04 10.56 6.11
N GLU A 199 5.14 10.92 6.76
CA GLU A 199 5.32 12.20 7.43
C GLU A 199 6.24 13.08 6.60
N VAL A 200 5.86 14.34 6.36
CA VAL A 200 6.61 15.29 5.53
C VAL A 200 6.66 16.66 6.21
N ALA A 201 7.86 17.19 6.40
CA ALA A 201 8.09 18.45 7.11
C ALA A 201 8.64 19.54 6.17
N PHE A 202 8.14 20.76 6.36
CA PHE A 202 8.48 21.95 5.58
C PHE A 202 8.98 23.07 6.51
N LEU A 203 10.04 23.77 6.09
CA LEU A 203 10.51 25.02 6.74
C LEU A 203 9.69 26.25 6.31
N ALA A 204 8.77 26.08 5.36
CA ALA A 204 7.89 27.11 4.84
C ALA A 204 6.44 26.60 4.82
N HIS A 205 5.51 27.43 4.34
CA HIS A 205 4.14 26.98 4.07
C HIS A 205 4.14 25.92 2.97
N VAL A 206 3.23 24.95 3.09
CA VAL A 206 3.08 23.88 2.11
C VAL A 206 2.50 24.44 0.82
N PRO A 207 3.12 24.18 -0.35
CA PRO A 207 2.55 24.57 -1.64
C PRO A 207 1.17 23.93 -1.85
N ALA A 208 0.24 24.66 -2.49
CA ALA A 208 -1.14 24.21 -2.66
C ALA A 208 -1.25 22.84 -3.36
N ASP A 209 -0.41 22.61 -4.38
CA ASP A 209 -0.42 21.36 -5.16
C ASP A 209 0.43 20.24 -4.53
N ALA A 210 1.20 20.53 -3.47
CA ALA A 210 2.08 19.55 -2.84
C ALA A 210 1.30 18.48 -2.06
N VAL A 211 0.23 18.84 -1.36
CA VAL A 211 -0.57 17.86 -0.59
C VAL A 211 -1.22 16.83 -1.54
N PRO A 212 -1.95 17.22 -2.61
CA PRO A 212 -2.49 16.25 -3.57
C PRO A 212 -1.43 15.35 -4.21
N TYR A 213 -0.24 15.90 -4.51
CA TYR A 213 0.88 15.11 -5.03
C TYR A 213 1.35 14.07 -4.01
N LEU A 214 1.58 14.49 -2.75
CA LEU A 214 2.05 13.61 -1.69
C LEU A 214 1.02 12.53 -1.33
N GLU A 215 -0.27 12.85 -1.36
CA GLU A 215 -1.37 11.88 -1.17
C GLU A 215 -1.35 10.79 -2.24
N GLU A 216 -1.18 11.18 -3.50
CA GLU A 216 -1.12 10.21 -4.59
C GLU A 216 0.20 9.40 -4.59
N CYS A 217 1.31 10.00 -4.15
CA CYS A 217 2.54 9.26 -3.83
C CYS A 217 2.29 8.23 -2.72
N ALA A 218 1.65 8.61 -1.62
CA ALA A 218 1.34 7.70 -0.51
C ALA A 218 0.43 6.55 -0.96
N ARG A 219 -0.56 6.83 -1.84
CA ARG A 219 -1.40 5.79 -2.46
C ARG A 219 -0.60 4.80 -3.28
N LEU A 220 0.37 5.28 -4.07
CA LEU A 220 1.28 4.40 -4.83
C LEU A 220 2.17 3.56 -3.91
N MET A 221 2.67 4.13 -2.81
CA MET A 221 3.42 3.38 -1.80
C MET A 221 2.55 2.30 -1.13
N ALA A 222 1.30 2.62 -0.80
CA ALA A 222 0.33 1.67 -0.23
C ALA A 222 0.03 0.50 -1.18
N LEU A 223 -0.13 0.79 -2.48
CA LEU A 223 -0.29 -0.23 -3.51
C LEU A 223 0.93 -1.15 -3.57
N GLN A 224 2.13 -0.59 -3.54
CA GLN A 224 3.37 -1.36 -3.54
C GLN A 224 3.47 -2.26 -2.30
N GLN A 225 3.10 -1.75 -1.13
CA GLN A 225 3.06 -2.52 0.12
C GLN A 225 2.04 -3.66 0.06
N THR A 226 0.87 -3.42 -0.54
CA THR A 226 -0.17 -4.45 -0.73
C THR A 226 0.35 -5.60 -1.57
N SER A 227 0.99 -5.30 -2.71
CA SER A 227 1.59 -6.32 -3.59
C SER A 227 2.60 -7.18 -2.84
N GLN A 228 3.46 -6.57 -2.02
CA GLN A 228 4.45 -7.30 -1.25
C GLN A 228 3.87 -8.16 -0.14
N THR A 229 2.94 -7.63 0.65
CA THR A 229 2.27 -8.42 1.69
C THR A 229 1.57 -9.63 1.07
N THR A 230 0.98 -9.47 -0.12
CA THR A 230 0.36 -10.56 -0.88
C THR A 230 1.38 -11.58 -1.38
N GLU A 231 2.51 -11.13 -1.93
CA GLU A 231 3.61 -12.00 -2.38
C GLU A 231 4.20 -12.80 -1.21
N GLN A 232 4.49 -12.14 -0.08
CA GLN A 232 5.03 -12.79 1.12
C GLN A 232 4.05 -13.83 1.68
N ARG A 233 2.77 -13.48 1.75
CA ARG A 233 1.73 -14.43 2.20
C ARG A 233 1.63 -15.63 1.27
N THR A 234 1.75 -15.42 -0.03
CA THR A 234 1.73 -16.50 -1.02
C THR A 234 2.95 -17.42 -0.87
N GLN A 235 4.15 -16.85 -0.67
CA GLN A 235 5.37 -17.62 -0.42
C GLN A 235 5.26 -18.45 0.87
N ASN A 236 4.81 -17.85 1.98
CA ASN A 236 4.64 -18.56 3.25
C ASN A 236 3.65 -19.73 3.11
N LEU A 237 2.53 -19.54 2.41
CA LEU A 237 1.56 -20.60 2.15
C LEU A 237 2.11 -21.72 1.27
N LEU A 238 2.94 -21.39 0.27
CA LEU A 238 3.61 -22.38 -0.56
C LEU A 238 4.63 -23.21 0.22
N GLU A 239 5.40 -22.58 1.11
CA GLU A 239 6.33 -23.26 2.01
C GLU A 239 5.59 -24.22 2.95
N GLU A 240 4.49 -23.76 3.56
CA GLU A 240 3.67 -24.58 4.44
C GLU A 240 3.05 -25.76 3.69
N ALA A 241 2.49 -25.54 2.50
CA ALA A 241 1.92 -26.59 1.66
C ALA A 241 2.98 -27.64 1.27
N THR A 242 4.19 -27.19 0.91
CA THR A 242 5.31 -28.08 0.58
C THR A 242 5.73 -28.93 1.78
N ARG A 243 5.81 -28.31 2.97
CA ARG A 243 6.14 -29.00 4.22
C ARG A 243 5.08 -30.04 4.60
N LEU A 244 3.79 -29.68 4.49
CA LEU A 244 2.69 -30.60 4.78
C LEU A 244 2.69 -31.79 3.82
N ARG A 245 2.96 -31.56 2.53
CA ARG A 245 3.07 -32.61 1.53
C ARG A 245 4.20 -33.59 1.86
N ALA A 246 5.39 -33.10 2.17
CA ALA A 246 6.52 -33.95 2.55
C ALA A 246 6.19 -34.83 3.78
N LYS A 247 5.52 -34.26 4.79
CA LYS A 247 5.08 -35.01 5.98
C LYS A 247 4.01 -36.06 5.66
N SER A 248 3.14 -35.80 4.68
CA SER A 248 2.14 -36.76 4.21
C SER A 248 2.81 -37.93 3.48
N GLU A 249 3.76 -37.64 2.60
CA GLU A 249 4.53 -38.65 1.85
C GLU A 249 5.33 -39.55 2.81
N GLU A 250 5.94 -38.98 3.85
CA GLU A 250 6.63 -39.74 4.91
C GLU A 250 5.67 -40.67 5.67
N LYS A 251 4.50 -40.15 6.08
CA LYS A 251 3.48 -40.98 6.76
C LYS A 251 2.93 -42.09 5.86
N GLU A 252 2.70 -41.82 4.59
CA GLU A 252 2.27 -42.84 3.63
C GLU A 252 3.34 -43.93 3.49
N ALA A 253 4.62 -43.57 3.45
CA ALA A 253 5.71 -44.54 3.40
C ALA A 253 5.75 -45.41 4.68
N GLN A 254 5.64 -44.80 5.86
CA GLN A 254 5.58 -45.53 7.14
C GLN A 254 4.37 -46.47 7.21
N LEU A 255 3.20 -46.03 6.76
CA LEU A 255 2.01 -46.88 6.72
C LEU A 255 2.18 -48.05 5.75
N ARG A 256 2.79 -47.83 4.58
CA ARG A 256 3.08 -48.92 3.63
C ARG A 256 4.05 -49.93 4.22
N GLU A 257 5.08 -49.49 4.92
CA GLU A 257 6.03 -50.37 5.61
C GLU A 257 5.33 -51.19 6.70
N GLN A 258 4.51 -50.56 7.55
CA GLN A 258 3.73 -51.27 8.58
C GLN A 258 2.78 -52.31 7.99
N VAL A 259 2.11 -52.00 6.87
CA VAL A 259 1.24 -52.96 6.17
C VAL A 259 2.07 -54.14 5.66
N GLN A 260 3.23 -53.90 5.05
CA GLN A 260 4.13 -54.97 4.59
C GLN A 260 4.65 -55.84 5.74
N GLU A 261 5.03 -55.24 6.88
CA GLU A 261 5.46 -55.99 8.06
C GLU A 261 4.33 -56.86 8.62
N LEU A 262 3.11 -56.33 8.69
CA LEU A 262 1.93 -57.08 9.13
C LEU A 262 1.62 -58.25 8.20
N GLU A 263 1.68 -58.05 6.88
CA GLU A 263 1.50 -59.11 5.88
C GLU A 263 2.57 -60.21 6.03
N GLN A 264 3.84 -59.83 6.21
CA GLN A 264 4.91 -60.80 6.44
C GLN A 264 4.74 -61.56 7.75
N PHE A 265 4.31 -60.89 8.82
CA PHE A 265 4.05 -61.52 10.10
C PHE A 265 2.90 -62.55 10.00
N GLN A 266 1.82 -62.20 9.31
CA GLN A 266 0.70 -63.11 9.06
C GLN A 266 1.15 -64.35 8.28
N LEU A 267 1.91 -64.17 7.19
CA LEU A 267 2.45 -65.30 6.40
C LEU A 267 3.33 -66.23 7.24
N ARG A 268 4.17 -65.69 8.13
CA ARG A 268 5.00 -66.50 9.05
C ARG A 268 4.15 -67.30 10.02
N GLN A 269 3.14 -66.68 10.64
CA GLN A 269 2.22 -67.39 11.54
C GLN A 269 1.46 -68.50 10.81
N GLU A 270 0.97 -68.24 9.59
CA GLU A 270 0.29 -69.26 8.80
C GLU A 270 1.19 -70.45 8.47
N ALA A 271 2.45 -70.19 8.09
CA ALA A 271 3.44 -71.23 7.83
C ALA A 271 3.73 -72.07 9.09
N GLU A 272 3.92 -71.43 10.25
CA GLU A 272 4.14 -72.10 11.53
C GLU A 272 2.93 -72.96 11.94
N ILE A 273 1.71 -72.44 11.79
CA ILE A 273 0.47 -73.20 12.02
C ILE A 273 0.39 -74.41 11.07
N MET A 274 0.77 -74.26 9.80
CA MET A 274 0.79 -75.38 8.85
C MET A 274 1.81 -76.45 9.25
N GLU A 275 2.98 -76.06 9.74
CA GLU A 275 4.03 -76.95 10.18
C GLU A 275 3.61 -77.76 11.42
N LEU A 276 3.10 -77.08 12.45
CA LEU A 276 2.52 -77.73 13.63
C LEU A 276 1.39 -78.70 13.29
N ARG A 277 0.54 -78.35 12.31
CA ARG A 277 -0.52 -79.25 11.82
C ARG A 277 0.05 -80.49 11.15
N ARG A 278 1.14 -80.36 10.37
CA ARG A 278 1.83 -81.51 9.75
C ARG A 278 2.39 -82.44 10.82
N GLU A 279 3.15 -81.91 11.76
CA GLU A 279 3.73 -82.69 12.86
C GLU A 279 2.66 -83.41 13.68
N LEU A 280 1.56 -82.73 14.02
CA LEU A 280 0.43 -83.34 14.71
C LEU A 280 -0.19 -84.49 13.91
N THR A 281 -0.28 -84.33 12.59
CA THR A 281 -0.83 -85.36 11.69
C THR A 281 0.10 -86.56 11.62
N GLU A 282 1.41 -86.35 11.57
CA GLU A 282 2.42 -87.42 11.61
C GLU A 282 2.42 -88.14 12.95
N ALA A 283 2.42 -87.40 14.07
CA ALA A 283 2.34 -87.97 15.41
C ALA A 283 1.07 -88.82 15.57
N LYS A 284 -0.09 -88.33 15.12
CA LYS A 284 -1.36 -89.10 15.11
C LYS A 284 -1.25 -90.36 14.26
N ARG A 285 -0.61 -90.29 13.08
CA ARG A 285 -0.35 -91.47 12.22
C ARG A 285 0.50 -92.50 12.95
N ILE A 286 1.62 -92.09 13.54
CA ILE A 286 2.53 -92.97 14.30
C ILE A 286 1.78 -93.62 15.46
N GLN A 287 1.03 -92.83 16.24
CA GLN A 287 0.26 -93.31 17.38
C GLN A 287 -0.84 -94.31 16.97
N SER A 288 -1.51 -94.06 15.85
CA SER A 288 -2.50 -94.99 15.27
C SER A 288 -1.84 -96.31 14.81
N TRP A 289 -0.62 -96.24 14.28
CA TRP A 289 0.15 -97.40 13.85
C TRP A 289 0.62 -98.24 15.05
N GLN A 290 1.07 -97.58 16.12
CA GLN A 290 1.40 -98.22 17.39
C GLN A 290 0.18 -98.91 18.04
N ARG A 291 -1.00 -98.27 18.06
CA ARG A 291 -2.23 -98.90 18.56
C ARG A 291 -2.62 -100.16 17.76
N ARG A 292 -2.50 -100.12 16.43
CA ARG A 292 -2.82 -101.27 15.56
C ARG A 292 -1.82 -102.42 15.71
N THR A 293 -0.55 -102.13 15.94
CA THR A 293 0.51 -103.15 16.14
C THR A 293 0.57 -103.69 17.57
N ALA A 294 0.19 -102.90 18.57
CA ALA A 294 -0.01 -103.38 19.94
C ALA A 294 -1.24 -104.30 20.04
N GLY A 295 -2.36 -103.93 19.40
CA GLY A 295 -3.55 -104.78 19.33
C GLY A 295 -3.37 -106.09 18.55
N SER A 296 -2.34 -106.20 17.70
CA SER A 296 -2.02 -107.46 17.01
C SER A 296 -1.07 -108.39 17.79
N LYS A 297 -0.51 -107.96 18.93
CA LYS A 297 0.34 -108.78 19.82
C LYS A 297 -0.43 -109.42 20.98
N GLU A 298 -1.71 -109.09 21.16
CA GLU A 298 -2.61 -109.69 22.16
C GLU A 298 -3.60 -110.70 21.55
N ALA A 299 -3.17 -111.50 20.57
CA ALA A 299 -3.88 -112.71 20.17
C ALA A 299 -3.17 -113.93 20.80
N PRO A 300 -3.70 -114.53 21.89
CA PRO A 300 -3.14 -115.77 22.40
C PRO A 300 -3.47 -116.93 21.44
N LEU A 301 -2.45 -117.74 21.20
CA LEU A 301 -2.59 -119.13 20.75
C LEU A 301 -3.48 -119.92 21.72
N PHE A 302 -4.08 -121.01 21.21
CA PHE A 302 -4.95 -122.04 21.81
C PHE A 302 -6.45 -121.89 21.50
N ASN A 303 -7.15 -122.89 20.95
CA ASN A 303 -6.99 -124.32 21.18
C ASN A 303 -7.35 -125.19 19.94
N LEU A 304 -6.63 -126.30 19.78
CA LEU A 304 -6.97 -127.44 18.93
C LEU A 304 -8.15 -128.20 19.55
N SER A 305 -9.17 -128.53 18.75
CA SER A 305 -10.01 -129.74 18.82
C SER A 305 -10.92 -129.76 17.58
#